data_AF-A0A1M5AYY5-F1
#
_entry.id   AF-A0A1M5AYY5-F1
#
_cell.length_a   1.000
_cell.length_b   1.000
_cell.length_c   1.000
_cell.angle_alpha   90.00
_cell.angle_beta   90.00
_cell.angle_gamma   90.00
#
_symmetry.space_group_name_H-M   'P 1'
#
loop_
_entity.id
_entity.type
_entity.pdbx_description
1 polymer ?
#
loop_
_entity_poly.entity_id
_entity_poly.type
_entity_poly.pdbx_seq_one_letter_code
_entity_poly.pdbx_strand_id
1 'polypeptide(L)'
;MSDLTLSAGERGVIRLFALDMRPEEAKFLREPGAADQVLGVSGLDPEQIDVFPVSDLEDLGLYGYLGEGCGVSEDQLDRARLESVDGWVLVLRSAALGRRAATLSPDPRLRLVGLYTEETTNWSGGTIETESARPYSAAPKPVPNGQPRRTGSAVLALIMLLVIGGALWLIL
;
A
#
# COMPACT_ATOMS: atom_id res chain seq x y z
N MET A 1 0.57 27.29 0.35
CA MET A 1 0.47 25.90 -0.15
C MET A 1 1.84 25.30 0.10
N SER A 2 1.93 24.33 1.01
CA SER A 2 3.20 23.71 1.37
C SER A 2 3.23 22.35 0.69
N ASP A 3 4.02 22.24 -0.37
CA ASP A 3 4.21 20.99 -1.08
C ASP A 3 4.91 19.97 -0.17
N LEU A 4 4.41 18.73 -0.14
CA LEU A 4 4.96 17.66 0.69
C LEU A 4 5.60 16.61 -0.22
N THR A 5 6.93 16.59 -0.25
CA THR A 5 7.69 15.64 -1.08
C THR A 5 7.75 14.27 -0.39
N LEU A 6 7.36 13.22 -1.12
CA LEU A 6 7.39 11.84 -0.67
C LEU A 6 8.52 11.08 -1.36
N SER A 7 9.30 10.33 -0.58
CA SER A 7 10.36 9.48 -1.14
C SER A 7 9.81 8.16 -1.67
N ALA A 8 10.35 7.67 -2.78
CA ALA A 8 9.95 6.39 -3.39
C ALA A 8 10.16 5.17 -2.47
N GLY A 9 11.02 5.28 -1.45
CA GLY A 9 11.34 4.20 -0.52
C GLY A 9 10.54 4.20 0.79
N GLU A 10 9.61 5.14 0.96
CA GLU A 10 8.92 5.34 2.24
C GLU A 10 7.94 4.20 2.55
N ARG A 11 8.15 3.51 3.69
CA ARG A 11 7.33 2.38 4.13
C ARG A 11 6.79 2.62 5.52
N GLY A 12 5.56 2.18 5.75
CA GLY A 12 4.91 2.24 7.06
C GLY A 12 4.69 3.67 7.55
N VAL A 13 4.64 4.67 6.67
CA VAL A 13 4.38 6.05 7.11
C VAL A 13 2.91 6.37 6.90
N ILE A 14 2.30 6.93 7.93
CA ILE A 14 0.91 7.32 8.00
C ILE A 14 0.84 8.83 8.16
N ARG A 15 0.03 9.47 7.32
CA ARG A 15 -0.24 10.91 7.39
C ARG A 15 -1.68 11.12 7.79
N LEU A 16 -1.87 11.83 8.90
CA LEU A 16 -3.19 12.21 9.39
C LEU A 16 -3.47 13.65 8.99
N PHE A 17 -4.57 13.86 8.26
CA PHE A 17 -5.08 15.17 7.91
C PHE A 17 -6.43 15.40 8.59
N ALA A 18 -6.60 16.58 9.17
CA ALA A 18 -7.92 17.09 9.57
C ALA A 18 -8.55 17.80 8.37
N LEU A 19 -9.82 17.52 8.12
CA LEU A 19 -10.59 18.05 7.00
C LEU A 19 -11.44 19.24 7.48
N ASP A 20 -11.03 20.45 7.12
CA ASP A 20 -11.77 21.69 7.38
C ASP A 20 -12.78 21.96 6.25
N MET A 21 -13.76 21.07 6.13
CA MET A 21 -14.84 21.14 5.14
C MET A 21 -16.15 20.57 5.69
N ARG A 22 -17.25 20.76 4.97
CA ARG A 22 -18.56 20.25 5.41
C ARG A 22 -18.56 18.71 5.38
N PRO A 23 -19.31 18.04 6.28
CA PRO A 23 -19.39 16.58 6.34
C PRO A 23 -19.73 15.90 5.00
N GLU A 24 -20.61 16.50 4.21
CA GLU A 24 -20.98 15.96 2.89
C GLU A 24 -19.82 15.99 1.89
N GLU A 25 -18.99 17.04 1.95
CA GLU A 25 -17.78 17.15 1.11
C GLU A 25 -16.71 16.16 1.57
N ALA A 26 -16.51 16.03 2.88
CA ALA A 26 -15.57 15.06 3.43
C ALA A 26 -15.99 13.62 3.11
N LYS A 27 -17.29 13.31 3.21
CA LYS A 27 -17.85 12.00 2.85
C LYS A 27 -17.61 11.67 1.38
N PHE A 28 -17.71 12.66 0.48
CA PHE A 28 -17.43 12.46 -0.95
C PHE A 28 -15.98 12.03 -1.21
N LEU A 29 -15.02 12.35 -0.34
CA LEU A 29 -13.64 11.90 -0.48
C LEU A 29 -13.45 10.38 -0.34
N ARG A 30 -14.47 9.67 0.17
CA ARG A 30 -14.49 8.19 0.18
C ARG A 30 -14.66 7.61 -1.23
N GLU A 31 -15.18 8.39 -2.18
CA GLU A 31 -15.36 7.91 -3.54
C GLU A 31 -14.00 7.74 -4.25
N PRO A 32 -13.85 6.69 -5.08
CA PRO A 32 -12.59 6.43 -5.78
C PRO A 32 -12.11 7.65 -6.59
N GLY A 33 -10.87 8.09 -6.34
CA GLY A 33 -10.25 9.23 -7.04
C GLY A 33 -10.71 10.62 -6.58
N ALA A 34 -11.58 10.73 -5.57
CA ALA A 34 -11.91 12.01 -4.95
C ALA A 34 -10.78 12.51 -4.04
N ALA A 35 -10.18 11.62 -3.25
CA ALA A 35 -9.02 11.92 -2.40
C ALA A 35 -7.80 12.40 -3.20
N ASP A 36 -7.55 11.81 -4.37
CA ASP A 36 -6.52 12.20 -5.34
C ASP A 36 -6.54 13.70 -5.65
N GLN A 37 -7.73 14.22 -5.94
CA GLN A 37 -7.93 15.61 -6.34
C GLN A 37 -7.57 16.59 -5.21
N VAL A 38 -7.99 16.29 -3.97
CA VAL A 38 -7.69 17.15 -2.82
C VAL A 38 -6.25 16.98 -2.31
N LEU A 39 -5.60 15.87 -2.61
CA LEU A 39 -4.18 15.63 -2.29
C LEU A 39 -3.23 16.10 -3.40
N GLY A 40 -3.77 16.51 -4.55
CA GLY A 40 -3.00 17.00 -5.70
C GLY A 40 -2.16 15.93 -6.39
N VAL A 41 -2.55 14.66 -6.28
CA VAL A 41 -1.85 13.51 -6.87
C VAL A 41 -2.83 12.61 -7.59
N SER A 42 -2.35 11.72 -8.46
CA SER A 42 -3.20 10.78 -9.19
C SER A 42 -2.78 9.34 -8.98
N GLY A 43 -3.76 8.44 -9.04
CA GLY A 43 -3.57 6.99 -8.93
C GLY A 43 -3.14 6.59 -7.53
N LEU A 44 -3.75 7.17 -6.49
CA LEU A 44 -3.63 6.60 -5.16
C LEU A 44 -4.50 5.35 -5.06
N ASP A 45 -4.02 4.37 -4.29
CA ASP A 45 -4.80 3.20 -3.95
C ASP A 45 -5.85 3.58 -2.88
N PRO A 46 -7.17 3.50 -3.17
CA PRO A 46 -8.22 3.85 -2.22
C PRO A 46 -8.23 2.91 -1.00
N GLU A 47 -7.72 1.68 -1.09
CA GLU A 47 -7.64 0.77 0.06
C GLU A 47 -6.62 1.23 1.11
N GLN A 48 -5.74 2.16 0.75
CA GLN A 48 -4.69 2.72 1.60
C GLN A 48 -5.03 4.14 2.08
N ILE A 49 -6.28 4.56 1.89
CA ILE A 49 -6.83 5.86 2.31
C ILE A 49 -8.09 5.61 3.12
N ASP A 50 -8.09 6.08 4.36
CA ASP A 50 -9.29 6.06 5.19
C ASP A 50 -9.82 7.48 5.39
N VAL A 51 -11.11 7.70 5.13
CA VAL A 51 -11.77 8.99 5.38
C VAL A 51 -12.97 8.75 6.28
N PHE A 52 -12.99 9.34 7.47
CA PHE A 52 -14.06 9.13 8.43
C PHE A 52 -14.19 10.29 9.42
N PRO A 53 -15.37 10.48 10.02
CA PRO A 53 -15.52 11.36 11.16
C PRO A 53 -14.92 10.73 12.41
N VAL A 54 -14.23 11.53 13.23
CA VAL A 54 -13.63 11.09 14.50
C VAL A 54 -14.68 10.49 15.44
N SER A 55 -15.94 10.92 15.33
CA SER A 55 -17.07 10.35 16.07
C SER A 55 -17.29 8.86 15.81
N ASP A 56 -16.90 8.32 14.64
CA ASP A 56 -17.01 6.89 14.33
C ASP A 56 -16.05 6.05 15.18
N LEU A 57 -15.05 6.66 15.81
CA LEU A 57 -14.09 5.98 16.70
C LEU A 57 -14.59 5.89 18.15
N GLU A 58 -15.67 6.57 18.51
CA GLU A 58 -16.27 6.54 19.85
C GLU A 58 -15.22 6.65 20.98
N ASP A 59 -15.19 5.69 21.91
CA ASP A 59 -14.27 5.65 23.05
C ASP A 59 -12.81 5.31 22.66
N LEU A 60 -12.56 4.77 21.46
CA LEU A 60 -11.21 4.44 20.98
C LEU A 60 -10.41 5.71 20.66
N GLY A 61 -11.08 6.66 20.00
CA GLY A 61 -10.49 7.91 19.52
C GLY A 61 -9.29 7.72 18.56
N LEU A 62 -8.70 8.83 18.13
CA LEU A 62 -7.56 8.80 17.20
C LEU A 62 -6.30 8.19 17.82
N TYR A 63 -6.14 8.31 19.15
CA TYR A 63 -5.02 7.68 19.86
C TYR A 63 -5.05 6.16 19.71
N GLY A 64 -6.19 5.53 20.03
CA GLY A 64 -6.34 4.08 19.90
C GLY A 64 -6.33 3.62 18.45
N TYR A 65 -6.95 4.37 17.53
CA TYR A 65 -6.91 4.03 16.10
C TYR A 65 -5.48 4.01 15.54
N LEU A 66 -4.63 4.98 15.88
CA LEU A 66 -3.24 5.00 15.42
C LEU A 66 -2.37 3.96 16.14
N GLY A 67 -2.51 3.85 17.46
CA GLY A 67 -1.70 2.92 18.26
C GLY A 67 -2.07 1.46 18.00
N GLU A 68 -3.33 1.11 18.24
CA GLU A 68 -3.82 -0.27 18.16
C GLU A 68 -4.20 -0.68 16.75
N GLY A 69 -4.86 0.21 16.01
CA GLY A 69 -5.35 -0.08 14.66
C GLY A 69 -4.26 0.01 13.58
N CYS A 70 -3.32 0.94 13.73
CA CYS A 70 -2.26 1.16 12.75
C CYS A 70 -0.88 0.70 13.23
N GLY A 71 -0.71 0.31 14.50
CA GLY A 71 0.58 -0.14 15.03
C GLY A 71 1.61 0.99 15.14
N VAL A 72 1.17 2.23 15.38
CA VAL A 72 2.07 3.36 15.67
C VAL A 72 2.55 3.26 17.11
N SER A 73 3.85 3.39 17.33
CA SER A 73 4.41 3.32 18.68
C SER A 73 4.00 4.52 19.54
N GLU A 74 3.76 4.29 20.83
CA GLU A 74 3.20 5.30 21.75
C GLU A 74 4.09 6.53 21.93
N ASP A 75 5.40 6.40 21.70
CA ASP A 75 6.37 7.50 21.75
C ASP A 75 6.13 8.57 20.67
N GLN A 76 5.48 8.20 19.57
CA GLN A 76 5.07 9.09 18.49
C GLN A 76 3.68 9.71 18.73
N LEU A 77 2.92 9.19 19.70
CA LEU A 77 1.53 9.58 19.93
C LEU A 77 1.41 10.61 21.07
N ASP A 78 0.85 11.76 20.74
CA ASP A 78 0.48 12.78 21.73
C ASP A 78 -1.03 12.74 21.94
N ARG A 79 -1.45 12.24 23.10
CA ARG A 79 -2.87 12.09 23.45
C ARG A 79 -3.61 13.42 23.47
N ALA A 80 -3.06 14.47 24.09
CA ALA A 80 -3.71 15.76 24.18
C ALA A 80 -3.88 16.41 22.80
N ARG A 81 -2.89 16.24 21.92
CA ARG A 81 -2.97 16.71 20.53
C ARG A 81 -4.02 15.96 19.73
N LEU A 82 -4.05 14.63 19.83
CA LEU A 82 -5.00 13.79 19.08
C LEU A 82 -6.44 13.95 19.56
N GLU A 83 -6.66 14.14 20.86
CA GLU A 83 -7.99 14.43 21.44
C GLU A 83 -8.52 15.81 21.04
N SER A 84 -7.66 16.76 20.67
CA SER A 84 -8.09 18.07 20.17
C SER A 84 -8.55 18.06 18.71
N VAL A 85 -8.41 16.93 18.01
CA VAL A 85 -8.82 16.80 16.61
C VAL A 85 -10.24 16.27 16.55
N ASP A 86 -11.15 17.15 16.16
CA ASP A 86 -12.56 16.84 15.95
C ASP A 86 -12.95 16.88 14.47
N GLY A 87 -14.15 16.38 14.17
CA GLY A 87 -14.74 16.46 12.83
C GLY A 87 -14.29 15.32 11.94
N TRP A 88 -13.95 15.63 10.69
CA TRP A 88 -13.56 14.63 9.69
C TRP A 88 -12.04 14.56 9.52
N VAL A 89 -11.54 13.35 9.34
CA VAL A 89 -10.12 13.09 9.11
C VAL A 89 -9.91 12.25 7.85
N LEU A 90 -8.73 12.41 7.28
CA LEU A 90 -8.19 11.58 6.22
C LEU A 90 -6.87 10.99 6.68
N VAL A 91 -6.76 9.67 6.63
CA VAL A 91 -5.57 8.90 6.95
C VAL A 91 -5.00 8.37 5.64
N LEU A 92 -3.78 8.80 5.30
CA LEU A 92 -3.09 8.40 4.07
C LEU A 92 -1.86 7.56 4.44
N ARG A 93 -1.86 6.30 4.01
CA ARG A 93 -0.69 5.41 4.19
C ARG A 93 0.27 5.55 3.02
N SER A 94 1.57 5.43 3.26
CA SER A 94 2.59 5.52 2.21
C SER A 94 2.44 4.43 1.15
N ALA A 95 1.82 3.30 1.50
CA ALA A 95 1.45 2.23 0.59
C ALA A 95 0.48 2.69 -0.53
N ALA A 96 -0.32 3.74 -0.30
CA ALA A 96 -1.22 4.31 -1.30
C ALA A 96 -0.49 4.78 -2.57
N LEU A 97 0.81 5.06 -2.44
CA LEU A 97 1.67 5.48 -3.53
C LEU A 97 2.41 4.32 -4.21
N GLY A 98 2.24 3.06 -3.81
CA GLY A 98 2.85 1.93 -4.53
C GLY A 98 4.38 2.02 -4.77
N ARG A 99 5.13 2.64 -3.85
CA ARG A 99 6.60 2.89 -3.93
C ARG A 99 7.05 3.88 -5.03
N ARG A 100 6.17 4.74 -5.56
CA ARG A 100 6.62 5.91 -6.35
C ARG A 100 6.88 7.10 -5.44
N ALA A 101 7.89 7.89 -5.80
CA ALA A 101 8.01 9.25 -5.28
C ALA A 101 6.84 10.08 -5.83
N ALA A 102 6.26 10.92 -4.99
CA ALA A 102 5.23 11.87 -5.41
C ALA A 102 5.31 13.13 -4.55
N THR A 103 4.84 14.23 -5.09
CA THR A 103 4.66 15.46 -4.32
C THR A 103 3.17 15.61 -4.06
N LEU A 104 2.76 15.58 -2.80
CA LEU A 104 1.40 15.94 -2.42
C LEU A 104 1.29 17.47 -2.45
N SER A 105 0.21 17.98 -3.02
CA SER A 105 -0.20 19.37 -2.92
C SER A 105 -1.60 19.42 -2.30
N PRO A 106 -1.72 19.24 -0.98
CA PRO A 106 -3.01 19.22 -0.31
C PRO A 106 -3.76 20.54 -0.49
N ASP A 107 -5.07 20.45 -0.71
CA ASP A 107 -5.99 21.59 -0.66
C ASP A 107 -5.81 22.33 0.69
N PRO A 108 -5.85 23.67 0.74
CA PRO A 108 -5.73 24.44 1.98
C PRO A 108 -6.66 24.02 3.12
N ARG A 109 -7.78 23.35 2.80
CA ARG A 109 -8.73 22.79 3.77
C ARG A 109 -8.24 21.49 4.43
N LEU A 110 -7.16 20.88 3.92
CA LEU A 110 -6.51 19.72 4.53
C LEU A 110 -5.38 20.22 5.44
N ARG A 111 -5.58 20.12 6.75
CA ARG A 111 -4.56 20.45 7.73
C ARG A 111 -3.81 19.19 8.15
N LEU A 112 -2.52 19.11 7.87
CA LEU A 112 -1.68 18.01 8.36
C LEU A 112 -1.61 18.05 9.89
N VAL A 113 -2.19 17.05 10.54
CA VAL A 113 -2.17 16.87 11.99
C VAL A 113 -0.84 16.27 12.41
N GLY A 114 -0.36 15.25 11.70
CA GLY A 114 0.84 14.53 12.08
C GLY A 114 1.31 13.54 11.02
N LEU A 115 2.58 13.16 11.16
CA LEU A 115 3.22 12.10 10.39
C LEU A 115 3.70 11.07 11.39
N TYR A 116 3.26 9.83 11.21
CA TYR A 116 3.48 8.71 12.10
C TYR A 116 4.13 7.57 11.33
N THR A 117 4.88 6.73 12.03
CA THR A 117 5.48 5.54 11.44
C THR A 117 5.00 4.30 12.18
N GLU A 118 4.47 3.34 11.44
CA GLU A 118 4.15 1.99 11.90
C GLU A 118 5.43 1.34 12.46
N GLU A 119 5.29 0.62 13.57
CA GLU A 119 6.41 -0.14 14.13
C GLU A 119 6.69 -1.35 13.24
N THR A 120 7.51 -1.15 12.20
CA THR A 120 7.92 -2.27 11.35
C THR A 120 8.90 -3.12 12.13
N THR A 121 8.50 -4.34 12.51
CA THR A 121 9.46 -5.34 12.96
C THR A 121 10.45 -5.57 11.83
N ASN A 122 11.71 -5.18 12.03
CA ASN A 122 12.74 -5.41 11.04
C ASN A 122 13.06 -6.91 11.01
N TRP A 123 12.38 -7.64 10.13
CA TRP A 123 12.60 -9.06 9.86
C TRP A 123 13.88 -9.32 9.06
N SER A 124 14.80 -8.36 8.94
CA SER A 124 16.19 -8.68 8.61
C SER A 124 16.79 -9.46 9.78
N GLY A 125 16.41 -10.72 9.91
CA GLY A 125 17.16 -11.66 10.72
C GLY A 125 18.60 -11.59 10.24
N GLY A 126 19.52 -11.27 11.14
CA GLY A 126 20.95 -11.38 10.84
C GLY A 126 21.24 -12.77 10.28
N THR A 127 22.32 -12.90 9.50
CA THR A 127 22.80 -14.20 9.03
C THR A 127 22.85 -15.18 10.21
N ILE A 128 22.16 -16.32 10.09
CA ILE A 128 22.13 -17.33 11.15
C ILE A 128 23.54 -17.91 11.30
N GLU A 129 24.24 -17.58 12.39
CA GLU A 129 25.62 -18.00 12.65
C GLU A 129 25.74 -19.39 13.30
N THR A 130 24.62 -20.10 13.51
CA THR A 130 24.62 -21.43 14.15
C THR A 130 25.34 -22.48 13.30
N GLU A 131 26.22 -23.29 13.91
CA GLU A 131 26.99 -24.34 13.19
C GLU A 131 26.10 -25.34 12.45
N SER A 132 24.90 -25.63 12.95
CA SER A 132 23.90 -26.50 12.30
C SER A 132 23.33 -25.93 11.00
N ALA A 133 23.52 -24.63 10.73
CA ALA A 133 23.12 -23.97 9.48
C ALA A 133 24.23 -24.03 8.41
N ARG A 134 25.39 -24.63 8.69
CA ARG A 134 26.43 -24.85 7.69
C ARG A 134 25.91 -25.81 6.62
N PRO A 135 26.01 -25.48 5.32
CA PRO A 135 25.63 -26.40 4.25
C PRO A 135 26.45 -27.69 4.37
N TYR A 136 25.76 -28.82 4.38
CA TYR A 136 26.35 -30.15 4.45
C TYR A 136 27.33 -30.34 3.27
N SER A 137 28.60 -30.58 3.56
CA SER A 137 29.69 -30.65 2.57
C SER A 137 29.70 -31.93 1.73
N ALA A 138 28.59 -32.67 1.63
CA ALA A 138 28.53 -33.81 0.75
C ALA A 138 28.66 -33.37 -0.70
N ALA A 139 29.50 -34.08 -1.44
CA ALA A 139 29.62 -33.92 -2.88
C ALA A 139 28.23 -33.98 -3.52
N PRO A 140 27.85 -33.00 -4.36
CA PRO A 140 26.55 -33.01 -5.02
C PRO A 140 26.42 -34.32 -5.80
N LYS A 141 25.40 -35.12 -5.46
CA LYS A 141 25.07 -36.30 -6.26
C LYS A 141 24.70 -35.78 -7.66
N PRO A 142 25.26 -36.33 -8.76
CA PRO A 142 24.93 -35.86 -10.09
C PRO A 142 23.42 -35.93 -10.29
N VAL A 143 22.77 -34.78 -10.39
CA VAL A 143 21.37 -34.72 -10.80
C VAL A 143 21.31 -35.27 -12.22
N PRO A 144 20.50 -36.30 -12.51
CA PRO A 144 20.30 -36.72 -13.88
C PRO A 144 19.78 -35.51 -14.65
N ASN A 145 20.47 -35.13 -15.73
CA ASN A 145 20.00 -34.11 -16.65
C ASN A 145 18.68 -34.58 -17.27
N GLY A 146 17.57 -34.30 -16.58
CA GLY A 146 16.24 -34.39 -17.14
C GLY A 146 16.12 -33.28 -18.17
N GLN A 147 16.53 -33.57 -19.41
CA GLN A 147 16.20 -32.70 -20.53
C GLN A 147 14.69 -32.45 -20.49
N PRO A 148 14.22 -31.20 -20.40
CA PRO A 148 12.81 -30.91 -20.48
C PRO A 148 12.36 -31.35 -21.87
N ARG A 149 11.65 -32.48 -21.94
CA ARG A 149 10.99 -32.93 -23.16
C ARG A 149 9.98 -31.85 -23.50
N ARG A 150 10.31 -31.06 -24.51
CA ARG A 150 9.56 -29.90 -25.02
C ARG A 150 8.29 -30.36 -25.76
N THR A 151 7.54 -31.27 -25.17
CA THR A 151 6.35 -31.89 -25.79
C THR A 151 5.14 -30.95 -25.77
N GLY A 152 5.16 -29.89 -24.97
CA GLY A 152 4.07 -28.91 -24.88
C GLY A 152 3.92 -27.98 -26.09
N SER A 153 4.95 -27.84 -26.94
CA SER A 153 4.92 -26.88 -28.06
C SER A 153 4.17 -27.36 -29.30
N ALA A 154 4.10 -28.68 -29.52
CA ALA A 154 3.46 -29.24 -30.72
C ALA A 154 1.93 -29.20 -30.64
N VAL A 155 1.35 -29.39 -29.44
CA VAL A 155 -0.10 -29.35 -29.24
C VAL A 155 -0.64 -27.94 -29.44
N LEU A 156 0.07 -26.92 -28.93
CA LEU A 156 -0.32 -25.52 -29.09
C LEU A 156 -0.31 -25.09 -30.58
N ALA A 157 0.71 -25.51 -31.34
CA ALA A 157 0.81 -25.22 -32.76
C ALA A 157 -0.34 -25.85 -33.57
N LEU A 158 -0.74 -27.08 -33.23
CA LEU A 158 -1.86 -27.75 -33.89
C LEU A 158 -3.19 -27.02 -33.65
N ILE A 159 -3.45 -26.59 -32.40
CA ILE A 159 -4.66 -25.83 -32.06
C ILE A 159 -4.69 -24.52 -32.83
N MET A 160 -3.57 -23.80 -32.88
CA MET A 160 -3.48 -22.52 -33.58
C MET A 160 -3.72 -22.66 -35.08
N LEU A 161 -3.19 -23.71 -35.71
CA LEU A 161 -3.42 -24.00 -37.13
C LEU A 161 -4.91 -24.28 -37.42
N LEU A 162 -5.59 -25.00 -36.52
CA LEU A 162 -6.99 -25.38 -36.67
C LEU A 162 -7.92 -24.16 -36.55
N VAL A 163 -7.59 -23.23 -35.62
CA VAL A 163 -8.29 -21.95 -35.49
C VAL A 163 -8.11 -21.08 -36.74
N ILE A 164 -6.89 -20.96 -37.25
CA ILE A 164 -6.61 -20.15 -38.45
C ILE A 164 -7.29 -20.74 -39.68
N GLY A 165 -7.21 -22.06 -39.87
CA GLY A 165 -7.85 -22.75 -40.98
C GLY A 165 -9.38 -22.63 -40.94
N GLY A 166 -9.99 -22.79 -39.76
CA GLY A 166 -11.43 -22.61 -39.58
C GLY A 166 -11.89 -21.17 -39.84
N ALA A 167 -11.12 -20.18 -39.37
CA ALA A 167 -11.43 -18.77 -39.61
C ALA A 167 -11.34 -18.40 -41.10
N LEU A 168 -10.33 -18.91 -41.82
CA LEU A 168 -10.19 -18.70 -43.26
C LEU A 168 -11.33 -19.34 -44.05
N TRP A 169 -11.79 -20.53 -43.63
CA TRP A 169 -12.94 -21.21 -44.26
C TRP A 169 -14.27 -20.47 -44.04
N LEU A 170 -14.41 -19.73 -42.94
CA LEU A 170 -15.60 -18.90 -42.66
C LEU A 170 -15.64 -17.58 -43.45
N ILE A 171 -14.49 -17.12 -43.95
CA ILE A 171 -14.34 -15.83 -44.64
C ILE A 171 -14.36 -15.99 -46.18
N LEU A 172 -14.08 -17.20 -46.70
CA LEU A 172 -14.11 -17.53 -48.12
C LEU A 172 -15.46 -18.13 -48.53
#